data_AF-A0A133V9T7-F1
#
_entry.id   AF-A0A133V9T7-F1
#
_cell.length_a   1.000
_cell.length_b   1.000
_cell.length_c   1.000
_cell.angle_alpha   90.00
_cell.angle_beta   90.00
_cell.angle_gamma   90.00
#
_symmetry.space_group_name_H-M   'P 1'
#
loop_
_entity.id
_entity.type
_entity.pdbx_description
1 polymer ?
#
loop_
_entity_poly.entity_id
_entity_poly.type
_entity_poly.pdbx_seq_one_letter_code
_entity_poly.pdbx_strand_id
1 'polypeptide(L)'
;MGKVTGKICAVPGCEEELSEEQVERGMVVCSNCEEAKMHLCESCSKRLSPRRIKNGAVLCQDCESGCYTSELNYELEADFSDQRPPAY
;
A
#
# COMPACT_ATOMS: atom_id res chain seq x y z
N MET A 1 40.81 -1.03 1.95
CA MET A 1 39.70 -0.87 2.91
C MET A 1 38.44 -0.59 2.12
N GLY A 2 37.70 -1.62 1.72
CA GLY A 2 36.41 -1.46 1.05
C GLY A 2 35.41 -0.92 2.05
N LYS A 3 34.79 0.23 1.77
CA LYS A 3 33.67 0.72 2.56
C LYS A 3 32.50 -0.23 2.32
N VAL A 4 32.22 -1.11 3.27
CA VAL A 4 30.95 -1.85 3.28
C VAL A 4 29.91 -0.81 3.68
N THR A 5 29.34 -0.13 2.68
CA THR A 5 28.18 0.73 2.89
C THR A 5 26.97 -0.18 2.98
N GLY A 6 26.82 -0.87 4.11
CA GLY A 6 25.60 -1.61 4.42
C GLY A 6 24.41 -0.65 4.30
N LYS A 7 23.44 -1.00 3.45
CA LYS A 7 22.18 -0.25 3.39
C LYS A 7 21.33 -0.74 4.55
N ILE A 8 20.98 0.16 5.46
CA ILE A 8 20.09 -0.14 6.58
C ILE A 8 18.66 -0.32 6.06
N CYS A 9 17.89 -1.22 6.68
CA CYS A 9 16.48 -1.40 6.42
C CYS A 9 15.73 -0.06 6.42
N ALA A 10 14.84 0.14 5.45
CA ALA A 10 14.05 1.36 5.34
C ALA A 10 12.90 1.46 6.36
N VAL A 11 12.60 0.39 7.12
CA VAL A 11 11.50 0.38 8.09
C VAL A 11 11.91 1.20 9.32
N PRO A 12 11.10 2.20 9.73
CA PRO A 12 11.40 2.99 10.90
C PRO A 12 11.43 2.11 12.16
N GLY A 13 12.51 2.21 12.93
CA GLY A 13 12.73 1.37 14.12
C GLY A 13 13.40 0.01 13.82
N CYS A 14 13.69 -0.31 12.56
CA CYS A 14 14.54 -1.44 12.20
C CYS A 14 15.97 -0.96 11.95
N GLU A 15 16.91 -1.46 12.74
CA GLU A 15 18.35 -1.15 12.61
C GLU A 15 19.12 -2.27 11.88
N GLU A 16 18.40 -3.23 11.32
CA GLU A 16 19.00 -4.37 10.63
C GLU A 16 19.56 -3.97 9.25
N GLU A 17 20.75 -4.48 8.94
CA GLU A 17 21.40 -4.24 7.67
C GLU A 17 20.87 -5.19 6.58
N LEU A 18 20.73 -4.67 5.36
CA LEU A 18 20.41 -5.49 4.20
C LEU A 18 21.62 -6.36 3.86
N SER A 19 21.37 -7.64 3.61
CA SER A 19 22.37 -8.54 3.05
C SER A 19 22.80 -8.09 1.64
N GLU A 20 23.99 -8.50 1.21
CA GLU A 20 24.49 -8.16 -0.14
C GLU A 20 23.51 -8.63 -1.23
N GLU A 21 22.95 -9.83 -1.10
CA GLU A 21 21.95 -10.37 -2.02
C GLU A 21 20.69 -9.50 -2.08
N GLN A 22 20.22 -8.99 -0.94
CA GLN A 22 19.08 -8.07 -0.89
C GLN A 22 19.39 -6.75 -1.58
N VAL A 23 20.60 -6.23 -1.41
CA VAL A 23 21.03 -5.00 -2.08
C VAL A 23 21.13 -5.22 -3.60
N GLU A 24 21.69 -6.34 -4.04
CA GLU A 24 21.78 -6.73 -5.46
C GLU A 24 20.40 -6.92 -6.09
N ARG A 25 19.45 -7.49 -5.34
CA ARG A 25 18.05 -7.66 -5.76
C ARG A 25 17.23 -6.36 -5.67
N GLY A 26 17.83 -5.24 -5.25
CA GLY A 26 17.17 -3.94 -5.14
C GLY A 26 16.10 -3.90 -4.03
N MET A 27 16.26 -4.72 -3.00
CA MET A 27 15.39 -4.74 -1.83
C MET A 27 15.69 -3.54 -0.92
N VAL A 28 14.68 -3.13 -0.17
CA VAL A 28 14.74 -1.95 0.70
C VAL A 28 14.39 -2.27 2.15
N VAL A 29 14.01 -3.52 2.42
CA VAL A 29 13.70 -4.03 3.75
C VAL A 29 14.52 -5.28 4.01
N CYS A 30 14.92 -5.52 5.26
CA CYS A 30 15.63 -6.74 5.65
C CYS A 30 14.70 -7.95 5.56
N SER A 31 15.27 -9.16 5.70
CA SER A 31 14.50 -10.40 5.53
C SER A 31 13.35 -10.51 6.52
N ASN A 32 13.56 -10.08 7.76
CA ASN A 32 12.52 -10.09 8.78
C ASN A 32 11.34 -9.16 8.44
N CYS A 33 11.63 -7.93 7.98
CA CYS A 33 10.60 -6.99 7.53
C CYS A 33 9.96 -7.40 6.19
N GLU A 34 10.66 -8.18 5.38
CA GLU A 34 10.13 -8.80 4.16
C GLU A 34 9.12 -9.89 4.49
N GLU A 35 9.45 -10.79 5.42
CA GLU A 35 8.56 -11.83 5.94
C GLU A 35 7.32 -11.23 6.61
N ALA A 36 7.50 -10.13 7.35
CA ALA A 36 6.42 -9.34 7.92
C ALA A 36 5.66 -8.49 6.87
N LYS A 37 6.03 -8.56 5.59
CA LYS A 37 5.39 -7.85 4.47
C LYS A 37 5.33 -6.32 4.63
N MET A 38 6.23 -5.73 5.41
CA MET A 38 6.27 -4.27 5.67
C MET A 38 6.63 -3.44 4.43
N HIS A 39 7.02 -4.09 3.34
CA HIS A 39 7.25 -3.48 2.04
C HIS A 39 6.01 -3.48 1.14
N LEU A 40 4.88 -4.05 1.59
CA LEU A 40 3.63 -4.15 0.86
C LEU A 40 2.55 -3.25 1.47
N CYS A 41 1.65 -2.77 0.63
CA CYS A 41 0.47 -2.05 1.03
C CYS A 41 -0.50 -3.01 1.73
N GLU A 42 -0.98 -2.64 2.91
CA GLU A 42 -1.90 -3.47 3.69
C GLU A 42 -3.24 -3.70 2.97
N SER A 43 -3.68 -2.74 2.15
CA SER A 43 -4.98 -2.82 1.46
C SER A 43 -4.93 -3.61 0.16
N CYS A 44 -3.92 -3.41 -0.69
CA CYS A 44 -3.88 -3.99 -2.04
C CYS A 44 -2.70 -4.93 -2.28
N SER A 45 -1.86 -5.18 -1.26
CA SER A 45 -0.64 -6.00 -1.35
C SER A 45 0.36 -5.56 -2.42
N LYS A 46 0.23 -4.35 -2.98
CA LYS A 46 1.20 -3.77 -3.91
C LYS A 46 2.44 -3.30 -3.17
N ARG A 47 3.60 -3.38 -3.80
CA ARG A 47 4.88 -2.94 -3.22
C ARG A 47 4.88 -1.43 -2.99
N LEU A 48 5.20 -1.02 -1.76
CA LEU A 48 5.33 0.37 -1.37
C LEU A 48 6.63 0.97 -1.91
N SER A 49 6.57 2.25 -2.29
CA SER A 49 7.77 2.99 -2.67
C SER A 49 8.72 3.14 -1.47
N PRO A 50 10.05 3.14 -1.66
CA PRO A 50 11.01 3.24 -0.56
C PRO A 50 10.80 4.49 0.31
N ARG A 51 10.39 5.62 -0.30
CA ARG A 51 10.03 6.85 0.43
C ARG A 51 8.85 6.65 1.38
N ARG A 52 7.85 5.84 0.98
CA ARG A 52 6.66 5.54 1.79
C ARG A 52 7.04 4.69 3.00
N ILE A 53 7.84 3.64 2.77
CA ILE A 53 8.35 2.77 3.84
C ILE A 53 9.17 3.57 4.85
N LYS A 54 10.08 4.45 4.39
CA LYS A 54 10.88 5.32 5.27
C LYS A 54 10.05 6.29 6.12
N ASN A 55 8.90 6.70 5.62
CA ASN A 55 7.96 7.55 6.36
C ASN A 55 7.02 6.76 7.28
N GLY A 56 7.15 5.42 7.34
CA GLY A 56 6.26 4.57 8.12
C GLY A 56 4.85 4.43 7.54
N ALA A 57 4.67 4.71 6.25
CA ALA A 57 3.36 4.54 5.61
C ALA A 57 3.05 3.06 5.39
N VAL A 58 1.85 2.64 5.79
CA VAL A 58 1.34 1.26 5.62
C VAL A 58 0.48 1.10 4.35
N LEU A 59 0.04 2.21 3.76
CA LEU A 59 -0.76 2.24 2.53
C LEU A 59 0.04 2.82 1.35
N CYS A 60 -0.25 2.32 0.15
CA CYS A 60 0.23 2.94 -1.09
C CYS A 60 -0.52 4.26 -1.33
N GLN A 61 0.01 5.10 -2.22
CA GLN A 61 -0.56 6.41 -2.50
C GLN A 61 -2.02 6.34 -2.98
N ASP A 62 -2.37 5.36 -3.80
CA ASP A 62 -3.74 5.17 -4.30
C ASP A 62 -4.71 4.83 -3.17
N CYS A 63 -4.34 3.89 -2.29
CA CYS A 63 -5.15 3.49 -1.15
C CYS A 63 -5.27 4.62 -0.12
N GLU A 64 -4.17 5.29 0.21
CA GLU A 64 -4.19 6.44 1.11
C GLU A 64 -5.08 7.58 0.60
N SER A 65 -5.07 7.82 -0.72
CA SER A 65 -5.88 8.88 -1.34
C SER A 65 -7.36 8.51 -1.49
N GLY A 66 -7.78 7.34 -1.00
CA GLY A 66 -9.16 6.86 -1.14
C GLY A 66 -9.54 6.48 -2.58
N CYS A 67 -8.56 6.35 -3.48
CA CYS A 67 -8.78 5.94 -4.87
C CYS A 67 -8.91 4.42 -4.96
N TYR A 68 -9.88 3.88 -4.23
CA TYR A 68 -10.41 2.55 -4.50
C TYR A 68 -11.49 2.76 -5.55
N THR A 69 -11.15 2.57 -6.82
CA THR A 69 -12.17 2.26 -7.83
C THR A 69 -12.68 0.84 -7.56
N SER A 70 -13.31 0.64 -6.41
CA SER A 70 -14.13 -0.54 -6.15
C SER A 70 -15.55 -0.12 -6.49
N GLU A 71 -15.87 -0.23 -7.78
CA GLU A 71 -17.22 -0.41 -8.31
C GLU A 71 -18.35 0.21 -7.48
N LEU A 72 -18.51 1.54 -7.52
CA LEU A 72 -19.84 2.12 -7.32
C LEU A 72 -20.65 1.90 -8.61
N ASN A 73 -20.97 0.64 -8.91
CA ASN A 73 -22.10 0.31 -9.76
C ASN A 73 -23.36 0.38 -8.88
N TYR A 74 -23.72 1.58 -8.43
CA TYR A 74 -25.10 1.84 -8.04
C TYR A 74 -25.87 2.02 -9.34
N GLU A 75 -26.38 0.92 -9.89
CA GLU A 75 -27.54 0.96 -10.77
C GLU A 75 -28.67 1.58 -9.94
N LEU A 76 -28.81 2.90 -10.03
CA LEU A 76 -30.00 3.60 -9.58
C LEU A 76 -31.09 3.25 -10.59
N GLU A 77 -31.66 2.05 -10.46
CA GLU A 77 -32.95 1.71 -11.05
C GLU A 77 -33.98 2.58 -10.33
N ALA A 78 -34.12 3.81 -10.79
CA ALA A 78 -35.20 4.69 -10.40
C ALA A 78 -36.48 4.15 -11.06
N ASP A 79 -37.08 3.15 -10.41
CA ASP A 79 -38.44 2.69 -10.71
C ASP A 79 -39.41 3.84 -10.37
N PHE A 80 -39.57 4.77 -11.32
CA PHE A 80 -40.65 5.74 -11.33
C PHE A 80 -41.91 5.08 -11.91
N SER A 81 -42.32 3.95 -11.34
CA SER A 81 -43.61 3.36 -11.64
C SER A 81 -44.54 3.49 -10.43
N ASP A 82 -45.42 4.46 -10.57
CA ASP A 82 -46.77 4.46 -10.01
C ASP A 82 -46.91 4.71 -8.49
N GLN A 83 -47.19 5.98 -8.16
CA GLN A 83 -48.32 6.25 -7.27
C GLN A 83 -48.84 7.67 -7.50
N ARG A 84 -49.81 7.76 -8.41
CA ARG A 84 -50.78 8.84 -8.40
C ARG A 84 -51.91 8.42 -7.46
N PRO A 85 -52.04 8.98 -6.24
CA PRO A 85 -53.36 9.11 -5.68
C PRO A 85 -54.02 10.36 -6.26
N PRO A 86 -55.28 10.26 -6.70
CA PRO A 86 -56.07 11.43 -7.06
C PRO A 86 -56.37 12.21 -5.77
N ALA A 87 -56.75 13.48 -5.87
CA ALA A 87 -58.17 13.80 -5.74
C ALA A 87 -58.46 15.31 -5.59
N TYR A 88 -59.68 15.61 -6.05
CA TYR A 88 -60.58 16.74 -5.81
C TYR A 88 -60.10 18.16 -6.12
#